data_AF-A0A124IUS4-F1
#
_entry.id   AF-A0A124IUS4-F1
#
_cell.length_a   1.000
_cell.length_b   1.000
_cell.length_c   1.000
_cell.angle_alpha   90.00
_cell.angle_beta   90.00
_cell.angle_gamma   90.00
#
_symmetry.space_group_name_H-M   'P 1'
#
loop_
_entity.id
_entity.type
_entity.pdbx_description
1 polymer ?
#
loop_
_entity_poly.entity_id
_entity_poly.type
_entity_poly.pdbx_seq_one_letter_code
_entity_poly.pdbx_strand_id
1 'polypeptide(L)'
;MKNPQISIKAIRILRKRGHNVKLVIIGDQVNVPSDESITLRRSISEEEKVKILCSAKALILPSSYEGFSYASLEAMACGTPVVVSGAVPKEVVIGGFNGIRVDSYNPIDYANALERLLKDEKL
;
A
#
# COMPACT_ATOMS: atom_id res chain seq x y z
N MET A 1 -5.32 0.69 13.77
CA MET A 1 -6.38 0.92 12.75
C MET A 1 -5.71 1.03 11.37
N LYS A 2 -6.32 0.56 10.27
CA LYS A 2 -5.63 0.43 8.96
C LYS A 2 -5.57 1.71 8.11
N ASN A 3 -6.41 2.71 8.40
CA ASN A 3 -6.46 4.03 7.74
C ASN A 3 -6.58 4.05 6.19
N PRO A 4 -7.53 3.32 5.58
CA PRO A 4 -7.68 3.25 4.12
C PRO A 4 -7.89 4.62 3.43
N GLN A 5 -8.44 5.60 4.15
CA GLN A 5 -8.62 6.97 3.66
C GLN A 5 -7.31 7.66 3.26
N ILE A 6 -6.18 7.26 3.88
CA ILE A 6 -4.86 7.79 3.54
C ILE A 6 -4.44 7.25 2.16
N SER A 7 -4.57 5.95 1.94
CA SER A 7 -4.29 5.30 0.66
C SER A 7 -5.13 5.87 -0.48
N ILE A 8 -6.44 6.06 -0.24
CA ILE A 8 -7.36 6.67 -1.20
C ILE A 8 -6.90 8.08 -1.61
N LYS A 9 -6.56 8.92 -0.63
CA LYS A 9 -6.09 10.28 -0.89
C LYS A 9 -4.72 10.29 -1.60
N ALA A 10 -3.80 9.42 -1.23
CA ALA A 10 -2.48 9.31 -1.85
C ALA A 10 -2.59 8.95 -3.35
N ILE A 11 -3.46 8.00 -3.69
CA ILE A 11 -3.68 7.56 -5.08
C ILE A 11 -4.34 8.67 -5.91
N ARG A 12 -5.26 9.44 -5.33
CA ARG A 12 -5.82 10.63 -5.99
C ARG A 12 -4.76 11.70 -6.26
N ILE A 13 -3.82 11.90 -5.34
CA ILE A 13 -2.69 12.82 -5.54
C ILE A 13 -1.82 12.35 -6.71
N LEU A 14 -1.47 11.05 -6.76
CA LEU A 14 -0.69 10.48 -7.87
C LEU A 14 -1.39 10.64 -9.22
N ARG A 15 -2.70 10.37 -9.29
CA ARG A 15 -3.47 10.57 -10.53
C ARG A 15 -3.49 12.03 -10.96
N LYS A 16 -3.64 12.98 -10.02
CA LYS A 16 -3.52 14.42 -10.32
C LYS A 16 -2.13 14.82 -10.82
N ARG A 17 -1.08 14.08 -10.42
CA ARG A 17 0.30 14.25 -10.93
C ARG A 17 0.54 13.56 -12.28
N GLY A 18 -0.49 12.96 -12.89
CA GLY A 18 -0.41 12.33 -14.22
C GLY A 18 -0.09 10.83 -14.21
N HIS A 19 -0.02 10.18 -13.04
CA HIS A 19 0.25 8.74 -12.97
C HIS A 19 -1.03 7.91 -13.20
N ASN A 20 -0.99 6.95 -14.11
CA ASN A 20 -2.09 6.01 -14.33
C ASN A 20 -2.02 4.82 -13.36
N VAL A 21 -2.46 5.04 -12.12
CA VAL A 21 -2.47 4.02 -11.06
C VAL A 21 -3.89 3.70 -10.59
N LYS A 22 -4.06 2.46 -10.10
CA LYS A 22 -5.27 1.95 -9.47
C LYS A 22 -4.96 1.45 -8.05
N LEU A 23 -5.92 1.63 -7.14
CA LEU A 23 -5.87 1.12 -5.78
C LEU A 23 -6.82 -0.07 -5.65
N VAL A 24 -6.29 -1.21 -5.21
CA VAL A 24 -7.11 -2.34 -4.78
C VAL A 24 -7.09 -2.37 -3.26
N ILE A 25 -8.26 -2.26 -2.64
CA ILE A 25 -8.45 -2.40 -1.19
C ILE A 25 -9.02 -3.78 -0.95
N ILE A 26 -8.40 -4.56 -0.06
CA ILE A 26 -8.87 -5.89 0.32
C ILE A 26 -9.39 -5.80 1.76
N GLY A 27 -10.63 -6.24 1.98
CA GLY A 27 -11.25 -6.33 3.31
C GLY A 27 -12.70 -5.83 3.35
N ASP A 28 -13.43 -6.27 4.37
CA ASP A 28 -14.89 -6.12 4.39
C ASP A 28 -15.38 -4.82 5.04
N GLN A 29 -14.60 -4.28 5.98
CA GLN A 29 -14.98 -3.15 6.84
C GLN A 29 -14.44 -1.81 6.34
N VAL A 30 -14.57 -1.53 5.04
CA VAL A 30 -14.13 -0.27 4.44
C VAL A 30 -15.23 0.33 3.57
N ASN A 31 -15.56 1.60 3.84
CA ASN A 31 -16.37 2.39 2.93
C ASN A 31 -15.45 3.09 1.91
N VAL A 32 -15.68 2.81 0.63
CA VAL A 32 -14.84 3.29 -0.47
C VAL A 32 -15.72 4.17 -1.36
N PRO A 33 -15.27 5.38 -1.72
CA PRO A 33 -16.03 6.25 -2.61
C PRO A 33 -16.18 5.58 -3.99
N SER A 34 -17.25 5.91 -4.71
CA SER A 34 -17.38 5.56 -6.13
C SER A 34 -16.31 6.33 -6.92
N ASP A 35 -15.28 5.62 -7.34
CA ASP A 35 -14.09 6.17 -8.01
C ASP A 35 -13.50 5.07 -8.90
N GLU A 36 -13.35 5.34 -10.20
CA GLU A 36 -12.84 4.36 -11.18
C GLU A 36 -11.42 3.85 -10.85
N SER A 37 -10.66 4.62 -10.07
CA SER A 37 -9.31 4.27 -9.70
C SER A 37 -9.23 3.41 -8.44
N ILE A 38 -10.36 3.10 -7.80
CA ILE A 38 -10.39 2.39 -6.53
C ILE A 38 -11.33 1.20 -6.63
N THR A 39 -10.81 0.01 -6.36
CA THR A 39 -11.59 -1.23 -6.34
C THR A 39 -11.55 -1.81 -4.94
N LEU A 40 -12.72 -2.12 -4.38
CA LEU A 40 -12.83 -2.86 -3.12
C LEU A 40 -13.10 -4.34 -3.41
N ARG A 41 -12.28 -5.21 -2.84
CA ARG A 41 -12.43 -6.66 -2.90
C ARG A 41 -12.77 -7.19 -1.51
N ARG A 42 -13.94 -7.80 -1.38
CA ARG A 42 -14.48 -8.38 -0.14
C ARG A 42 -14.45 -9.89 -0.23
N SER A 43 -14.19 -10.54 0.90
CA SER A 43 -14.26 -12.01 1.04
C SER A 43 -13.58 -12.80 -0.10
N ILE A 44 -12.36 -12.40 -0.49
CA ILE A 44 -11.60 -13.08 -1.55
C ILE A 44 -10.88 -14.32 -1.03
N SER A 45 -10.55 -15.25 -1.93
CA SER A 45 -9.72 -16.41 -1.58
C SER A 45 -8.25 -16.02 -1.36
N GLU A 46 -7.51 -16.89 -0.69
CA GLU A 46 -6.07 -16.71 -0.50
C GLU A 46 -5.33 -16.70 -1.85
N GLU A 47 -5.71 -17.53 -2.81
CA GLU A 47 -5.12 -17.53 -4.14
C GLU A 47 -5.38 -16.21 -4.88
N GLU A 48 -6.57 -15.63 -4.74
CA GLU A 48 -6.87 -14.32 -5.33
C GLU A 48 -6.06 -13.20 -4.67
N LYS A 49 -5.94 -13.22 -3.33
CA LYS A 49 -5.09 -12.28 -2.58
C LYS A 49 -3.65 -12.35 -3.07
N VAL A 50 -3.07 -13.55 -3.17
CA VAL A 50 -1.70 -13.76 -3.67
C VAL A 50 -1.54 -13.23 -5.09
N LYS A 51 -2.48 -13.51 -6.00
CA LYS A 51 -2.45 -12.96 -7.37
C LYS A 51 -2.46 -11.43 -7.39
N ILE A 52 -3.26 -10.79 -6.54
CA ILE A 52 -3.30 -9.34 -6.43
C ILE A 52 -1.96 -8.81 -5.90
N LEU A 53 -1.43 -9.40 -4.83
CA LEU A 53 -0.15 -8.98 -4.25
C LEU A 53 0.99 -9.11 -5.25
N CYS A 54 1.12 -10.25 -5.92
CA CYS A 54 2.17 -10.54 -6.89
C CYS A 54 2.07 -9.75 -8.21
N SER A 55 0.93 -9.09 -8.48
CA SER A 55 0.78 -8.20 -9.64
C SER A 55 0.80 -6.72 -9.26
N ALA A 56 0.79 -6.39 -7.97
CA ALA A 56 0.79 -5.01 -7.50
C ALA A 56 2.17 -4.36 -7.68
N LYS A 57 2.17 -3.04 -7.94
CA LYS A 57 3.40 -2.25 -7.99
C LYS A 57 3.95 -1.89 -6.62
N ALA A 58 3.09 -1.84 -5.61
CA ALA A 58 3.45 -1.64 -4.22
C ALA A 58 2.28 -2.04 -3.31
N LEU A 59 2.59 -2.46 -2.08
CA LEU A 59 1.65 -2.47 -0.97
C LEU A 59 1.73 -1.13 -0.23
N ILE A 60 0.58 -0.53 0.11
CA ILE A 60 0.48 0.65 0.97
C ILE A 60 -0.22 0.28 2.28
N LEU A 61 0.46 0.49 3.41
CA LEU A 61 -0.03 0.12 4.73
C LEU A 61 0.12 1.28 5.74
N PRO A 62 -0.78 2.27 5.71
CA PRO A 62 -0.74 3.45 6.58
C PRO A 62 -1.34 3.16 7.97
N SER A 63 -1.11 1.96 8.50
CA SER A 63 -1.70 1.47 9.73
C SER A 63 -1.23 2.27 10.94
N SER A 64 -2.12 2.61 11.88
CA SER A 64 -1.74 3.18 13.18
C SER A 64 -1.33 2.15 14.23
N TYR A 65 -1.56 0.87 13.94
CA TYR A 65 -1.20 -0.25 14.80
C TYR A 65 -1.01 -1.48 13.94
N GLU A 66 0.10 -2.18 14.13
CA GLU A 66 0.39 -3.49 13.57
C GLU A 66 1.04 -4.35 14.65
N GLY A 67 0.75 -5.66 14.61
CA GLY A 67 1.61 -6.65 15.26
C GLY A 67 2.83 -6.87 14.38
N PHE A 68 2.96 -8.07 13.81
CA PHE A 68 4.08 -8.41 12.92
C PHE A 68 3.88 -7.99 11.45
N SER A 69 2.68 -7.54 11.07
CA SER A 69 2.34 -7.16 9.69
C SER A 69 2.57 -8.26 8.64
N TYR A 70 1.82 -9.37 8.73
CA TYR A 70 1.86 -10.44 7.73
C TYR A 70 1.62 -9.95 6.31
N ALA A 71 0.75 -8.95 6.12
CA ALA A 71 0.52 -8.34 4.81
C ALA A 71 1.81 -7.80 4.16
N SER A 72 2.72 -7.22 4.96
CA SER A 72 4.01 -6.75 4.43
C SER A 72 4.90 -7.93 4.01
N LEU A 73 4.93 -9.00 4.80
CA LEU A 73 5.70 -10.20 4.49
C LEU A 73 5.17 -10.93 3.24
N GLU A 74 3.84 -11.06 3.12
CA GLU A 74 3.18 -11.64 1.96
C GLU A 74 3.47 -10.83 0.67
N ALA A 75 3.41 -9.50 0.75
CA ALA A 75 3.77 -8.64 -0.37
C ALA A 75 5.25 -8.79 -0.76
N MET A 76 6.16 -8.76 0.22
CA MET A 76 7.60 -8.94 -0.04
C MET A 76 7.91 -10.34 -0.61
N ALA A 77 7.23 -11.39 -0.15
CA ALA A 77 7.38 -12.74 -0.69
C ALA A 77 6.93 -12.82 -2.17
N CYS A 78 5.99 -11.97 -2.57
CA CYS A 78 5.56 -11.78 -3.96
C CYS A 78 6.52 -10.90 -4.79
N GLY A 79 7.61 -10.37 -4.20
CA GLY A 79 8.48 -9.39 -4.84
C GLY A 79 7.87 -7.98 -4.94
N THR A 80 6.80 -7.72 -4.19
CA THR A 80 6.09 -6.44 -4.22
C THR A 80 6.63 -5.52 -3.12
N PRO A 81 7.17 -4.33 -3.49
CA PRO A 81 7.72 -3.41 -2.50
C PRO A 81 6.62 -2.86 -1.58
N VAL A 82 7.01 -2.51 -0.35
CA VAL A 82 6.07 -2.06 0.68
C VAL A 82 6.34 -0.61 1.09
N VAL A 83 5.26 0.17 1.22
CA VAL A 83 5.24 1.51 1.82
C VAL A 83 4.42 1.44 3.10
N VAL A 84 5.09 1.50 4.24
CA VAL A 84 4.48 1.25 5.55
C VAL A 84 4.58 2.46 6.46
N SER A 85 3.66 2.55 7.42
CA SER A 85 3.76 3.53 8.50
C SER A 85 4.86 3.19 9.51
N GLY A 86 5.11 4.10 10.44
CA GLY A 86 5.93 3.85 11.62
C GLY A 86 5.42 2.72 12.53
N ALA A 87 4.17 2.29 12.40
CA ALA A 87 3.57 1.25 13.25
C ALA A 87 4.00 -0.17 12.88
N VAL A 88 4.51 -0.40 11.66
CA VAL A 88 5.08 -1.71 11.29
C VAL A 88 6.44 -1.87 11.99
N PRO A 89 6.73 -2.99 12.66
CA PRO A 89 8.01 -3.17 13.34
C PRO A 89 9.22 -3.01 12.41
N LYS A 90 10.33 -2.48 12.92
CA LYS A 90 11.53 -2.18 12.11
C LYS A 90 12.26 -3.44 11.65
N GLU A 91 12.09 -4.52 12.39
CA GLU A 91 12.58 -5.86 12.07
C GLU A 91 11.82 -6.50 10.89
N VAL A 92 10.60 -6.04 10.59
CA VAL A 92 9.81 -6.49 9.44
C VAL A 92 10.16 -5.66 8.22
N VAL A 93 10.16 -4.32 8.36
CA VAL A 93 10.51 -3.40 7.28
C VAL A 93 11.64 -2.47 7.72
N ILE A 94 12.82 -2.73 7.17
CA ILE A 94 14.04 -1.93 7.30
C ILE A 94 14.01 -0.87 6.19
N GLY A 95 13.82 0.39 6.59
CA GLY A 95 13.66 1.50 5.65
C GLY A 95 14.84 1.65 4.70
N GLY A 96 14.56 1.72 3.40
CA GLY A 96 15.56 1.83 2.34
C GLY A 96 16.25 0.52 1.96
N PHE A 97 15.95 -0.59 2.65
CA PHE A 97 16.48 -1.91 2.32
C PHE A 97 15.41 -2.82 1.70
N ASN A 98 14.31 -3.07 2.40
CA ASN A 98 13.20 -3.93 1.92
C ASN A 98 11.85 -3.21 1.86
N GLY A 99 11.83 -1.89 2.04
CA GLY A 99 10.63 -1.07 1.92
C GLY A 99 10.87 0.39 2.26
N ILE A 100 9.83 1.21 2.08
CA ILE A 100 9.82 2.63 2.45
C ILE A 100 8.96 2.80 3.70
N ARG A 101 9.48 3.58 4.65
CA ARG A 101 8.76 3.94 5.87
C ARG A 101 8.29 5.38 5.80
N VAL A 102 7.02 5.61 6.10
CA VAL A 102 6.38 6.92 6.15
C VAL A 102 5.80 7.11 7.55
N ASP A 103 6.53 7.78 8.43
CA ASP A 103 6.13 7.90 9.83
C ASP A 103 4.94 8.85 10.03
N SER A 104 4.64 9.69 9.03
CA SER A 104 3.44 10.54 9.05
C SER A 104 2.19 9.75 8.64
N TYR A 105 1.02 10.31 8.96
CA TYR A 105 -0.28 9.87 8.42
C TYR A 105 -0.78 10.84 7.34
N ASN A 106 0.14 11.56 6.68
CA ASN A 106 -0.18 12.52 5.63
C ASN A 106 -0.20 11.83 4.25
N PRO A 107 -1.33 11.84 3.53
CA PRO A 107 -1.42 11.22 2.20
C PRO A 107 -0.40 11.72 1.18
N ILE A 108 0.10 12.95 1.31
CA ILE A 108 1.11 13.50 0.41
C ILE A 108 2.43 12.73 0.54
N ASP A 109 2.82 12.33 1.76
CA ASP A 109 4.07 11.62 1.99
C ASP A 109 4.02 10.19 1.43
N TYR A 110 2.86 9.53 1.55
CA TYR A 110 2.61 8.24 0.89
C TYR A 110 2.61 8.38 -0.64
N ALA A 111 2.02 9.45 -1.18
CA ALA A 111 2.06 9.71 -2.62
C ALA A 111 3.51 9.92 -3.11
N ASN A 112 4.33 10.67 -2.36
CA ASN A 112 5.74 10.86 -2.68
C ASN A 112 6.53 9.54 -2.64
N ALA A 113 6.30 8.71 -1.62
CA ALA A 113 6.93 7.39 -1.50
C ALA A 113 6.55 6.45 -2.67
N LEU A 114 5.26 6.39 -3.01
CA LEU A 114 4.77 5.61 -4.14
C LEU A 114 5.30 6.14 -5.47
N GLU A 115 5.35 7.47 -5.65
CA GLU A 115 5.90 8.07 -6.86
C GLU A 115 7.38 7.74 -7.07
N ARG A 116 8.15 7.66 -5.98
CA ARG A 116 9.54 7.19 -6.03
C ARG A 116 9.62 5.75 -6.56
N LEU A 117 8.78 4.84 -6.07
CA LEU A 117 8.73 3.46 -6.55
C LEU A 117 8.30 3.36 -8.02
N LEU A 118 7.40 4.23 -8.48
CA LEU A 118 6.95 4.23 -9.88
C LEU A 118 8.03 4.74 -10.85
N LYS A 119 8.98 5.54 -10.37
CA LYS A 119 10.07 6.12 -11.18
C LYS A 119 11.36 5.30 -11.14
N ASP A 120 11.49 4.43 -10.14
CA ASP A 120 12.70 3.66 -9.90
C ASP A 120 12.45 2.18 -10.22
N GLU A 121 12.94 1.70 -11.36
CA GLU A 121 12.81 0.30 -11.78
C GLU A 121 13.71 -0.66 -10.97
N LYS A 122 14.55 -0.16 -10.06
CA LYS A 122 15.62 -0.93 -9.38
C LYS A 122 15.40 -1.19 -7.90
N LEU A 123 14.22 -0.87 -7.35
CA LEU A 123 13.84 -1.20 -5.97
C LEU A 123 13.12 -2.55 -5.91
#